data_AF-A0A7S1SLT8-F1
#
_entry.id   AF-A0A7S1SLT8-F1
#
_cell.length_a   1.000
_cell.length_b   1.000
_cell.length_c   1.000
_cell.angle_alpha   90.00
_cell.angle_beta   90.00
_cell.angle_gamma   90.00
#
_symmetry.space_group_name_H-M   'P 1'
#
loop_
_entity.id
_entity.type
_entity.pdbx_description
1 polymer ?
#
loop_
_entity_poly.entity_id
_entity_poly.type
_entity_poly.pdbx_seq_one_letter_code
_entity_poly.pdbx_strand_id
1 'polypeptide(L)'
;TLSLLDDRSALDTHLDALYEKRTTTREAGLRGLSAVLESYDNSDEVEGQQHTLATLLTNLIKRGGSTEQELATKALGLLCVNLGCCTETHSIFQAHGELLQKVARAGKSPRARVVGNDVLALATFIACEDYRETLEVM
;
A
#
# COMPACT_ATOMS: atom_id res chain seq x y z
N THR A 1 28.17 25.50 4.91
CA THR A 1 26.79 25.72 4.40
C THR A 1 26.41 24.65 3.39
N LEU A 2 26.54 23.36 3.73
CA LEU A 2 26.31 22.25 2.78
C LEU A 2 26.16 20.88 3.49
N SER A 3 25.34 20.77 4.53
CA SER A 3 24.97 19.45 5.10
C SER A 3 23.56 19.36 5.71
N LEU A 4 22.64 20.25 5.33
CA LEU A 4 21.25 20.26 5.83
C LEU A 4 20.24 19.90 4.72
N LEU A 5 20.70 19.31 3.61
CA LEU A 5 19.86 19.12 2.41
C LEU A 5 19.60 17.67 2.01
N ASP A 6 19.98 16.66 2.80
CA ASP A 6 19.51 15.29 2.52
C ASP A 6 19.45 14.41 3.79
N ASP A 7 18.80 14.91 4.85
CA ASP A 7 18.33 14.08 5.98
C ASP A 7 16.97 13.42 5.66
N ARG A 8 16.62 13.29 4.38
CA ARG A 8 15.36 12.66 3.97
C ARG A 8 15.51 11.15 4.05
N SER A 9 14.54 10.51 4.70
CA SER A 9 14.50 9.05 4.77
C SER A 9 14.29 8.45 3.37
N ALA A 10 14.58 7.15 3.26
CA ALA A 10 14.22 6.39 2.07
C ALA A 10 12.70 6.37 1.86
N LEU A 11 11.91 6.38 2.94
CA LEU A 11 10.44 6.44 2.88
C LEU A 11 9.97 7.74 2.24
N ASP A 12 10.42 8.89 2.75
CA ASP A 12 10.07 10.23 2.24
C ASP A 12 10.44 10.37 0.77
N THR A 13 11.65 9.91 0.40
CA THR A 13 12.13 9.99 -0.98
C THR A 13 11.22 9.22 -1.94
N HIS A 14 10.74 8.03 -1.55
CA HIS A 14 9.85 7.24 -2.37
C HIS A 14 8.40 7.75 -2.34
N LEU A 15 7.98 8.37 -1.23
CA LEU A 15 6.68 9.02 -1.09
C LEU A 15 6.56 10.25 -2.00
N ASP A 16 7.58 11.10 -2.02
CA ASP A 16 7.68 12.26 -2.91
C ASP A 16 7.52 11.85 -4.38
N ALA A 17 8.14 10.73 -4.77
CA ALA A 17 8.04 10.20 -6.12
C ALA A 17 6.60 9.80 -6.50
N LEU A 18 5.70 9.55 -5.55
CA LEU A 18 4.29 9.25 -5.82
C LEU A 18 3.47 10.49 -6.23
N TYR A 19 3.95 11.70 -5.92
CA TYR A 19 3.33 12.96 -6.35
C TYR A 19 3.73 13.40 -7.76
N GLU A 20 4.72 12.73 -8.36
CA GLU A 20 5.25 13.10 -9.66
C GLU A 20 4.26 12.89 -10.81
N LYS A 21 4.29 13.79 -11.80
CA LYS A 21 3.39 13.72 -12.97
C LYS A 21 3.69 12.52 -13.86
N ARG A 22 4.96 12.11 -13.93
CA ARG A 22 5.42 11.02 -14.80
C ARG A 22 5.10 9.67 -14.17
N THR A 23 4.34 8.85 -14.89
CA THR A 23 3.99 7.48 -14.48
C THR A 23 5.22 6.63 -14.18
N THR A 24 6.26 6.70 -15.01
CA THR A 24 7.49 5.93 -14.79
C THR A 24 8.20 6.29 -13.48
N THR A 25 8.14 7.55 -13.06
CA THR A 25 8.69 8.00 -11.78
C THR A 25 7.85 7.48 -10.61
N ARG A 26 6.52 7.57 -10.71
CA ARG A 26 5.62 7.01 -9.68
C ARG A 26 5.80 5.50 -9.53
N GLU A 27 5.92 4.76 -10.63
CA GLU A 27 6.18 3.32 -10.59
C GLU A 27 7.54 2.96 -9.98
N ALA A 28 8.58 3.79 -10.19
CA ALA A 28 9.86 3.62 -9.52
C ALA A 28 9.72 3.89 -8.01
N GLY A 29 8.99 4.94 -7.64
CA GLY A 29 8.63 5.26 -6.25
C GLY A 29 7.90 4.11 -5.56
N LEU A 30 6.90 3.49 -6.19
CA LEU A 30 6.17 2.36 -5.62
C LEU A 30 7.06 1.12 -5.39
N ARG A 31 8.03 0.86 -6.28
CA ARG A 31 9.00 -0.24 -6.09
C ARG A 31 9.93 0.05 -4.92
N GLY A 32 10.44 1.27 -4.83
CA GLY A 32 11.29 1.70 -3.71
C GLY A 32 10.54 1.66 -2.38
N LEU A 33 9.31 2.19 -2.35
CA LEU A 33 8.43 2.11 -1.19
C LEU A 33 8.19 0.66 -0.75
N SER A 34 7.95 -0.26 -1.69
CA SER A 34 7.80 -1.68 -1.36
C SER A 34 9.07 -2.25 -0.73
N ALA A 35 10.25 -1.89 -1.24
CA ALA A 35 11.52 -2.35 -0.67
C ALA A 35 11.76 -1.81 0.76
N VAL A 36 11.37 -0.55 1.02
CA VAL A 36 11.40 0.05 2.37
C VAL A 36 10.47 -0.68 3.32
N LEU A 37 9.24 -0.98 2.90
CA LEU A 37 8.26 -1.71 3.71
C LEU A 37 8.66 -3.18 3.94
N GLU A 38 9.35 -3.81 2.99
CA GLU A 38 9.86 -5.18 3.12
C GLU A 38 11.04 -5.29 4.09
N SER A 39 11.78 -4.19 4.35
CA SER A 39 12.94 -4.22 5.24
C SER A 39 12.58 -4.08 6.73
N TYR A 40 11.41 -3.48 7.04
CA TYR A 40 10.94 -3.16 8.40
C TYR A 40 11.83 -2.20 9.19
N ASP A 41 12.87 -1.62 8.60
CA ASP A 41 13.81 -0.73 9.30
C ASP A 41 13.21 0.66 9.60
N ASN A 42 12.02 0.96 9.07
CA ASN A 42 11.39 2.28 9.11
C ASN A 42 10.00 2.25 9.77
N SER A 43 9.76 1.30 10.68
CA SER A 43 8.43 1.06 11.28
C SER A 43 7.79 2.31 11.88
N ASP A 44 8.55 3.07 12.68
CA ASP A 44 8.05 4.27 13.36
C ASP A 44 7.64 5.36 12.37
N GLU A 45 8.40 5.48 11.27
CA GLU A 45 8.13 6.45 10.22
C GLU A 45 6.92 6.04 9.36
N VAL A 46 6.80 4.74 9.06
CA VAL A 46 5.66 4.16 8.36
C VAL A 46 4.37 4.36 9.16
N GLU A 47 4.41 4.11 10.47
CA GLU A 47 3.28 4.35 11.37
C GLU A 47 2.89 5.83 11.40
N GLY A 48 3.88 6.73 11.50
CA GLY A 48 3.66 8.19 11.45
C GLY A 48 3.03 8.69 10.14
N GLN A 49 3.22 7.98 9.03
CA GLN A 49 2.74 8.37 7.70
C GLN A 49 1.61 7.48 7.14
N GLN A 50 1.09 6.53 7.93
CA GLN A 50 0.17 5.48 7.48
C GLN A 50 -1.06 5.98 6.71
N HIS A 51 -1.70 7.06 7.16
CA HIS A 51 -2.89 7.60 6.49
C HIS A 51 -2.57 8.23 5.14
N THR A 52 -1.43 8.91 5.04
CA THR A 52 -0.93 9.49 3.79
C THR A 52 -0.61 8.38 2.80
N LEU A 53 0.12 7.35 3.25
CA LEU A 53 0.46 6.18 2.46
C LEU A 53 -0.81 5.48 1.94
N ALA A 54 -1.75 5.12 2.83
CA ALA A 54 -3.00 4.46 2.44
C ALA A 54 -3.81 5.27 1.42
N THR A 55 -3.92 6.59 1.61
CA THR A 55 -4.63 7.49 0.70
C THR A 55 -3.96 7.55 -0.67
N LEU A 56 -2.64 7.70 -0.73
CA LEU A 56 -1.90 7.77 -1.99
C LEU A 56 -1.96 6.45 -2.76
N LEU A 57 -1.72 5.33 -2.06
CA LEU A 57 -1.76 4.00 -2.65
C LEU A 57 -3.14 3.70 -3.22
N THR A 58 -4.21 3.96 -2.48
CA THR A 58 -5.59 3.72 -2.96
C THR A 58 -5.96 4.61 -4.13
N ASN A 59 -5.47 5.85 -4.18
CA ASN A 59 -5.63 6.71 -5.34
C ASN A 59 -4.93 6.14 -6.59
N LEU A 60 -3.72 5.61 -6.45
CA LEU A 60 -2.99 4.96 -7.54
C LEU A 60 -3.64 3.64 -7.98
N ILE A 61 -4.16 2.84 -7.04
CA ILE A 61 -4.95 1.63 -7.36
C ILE A 61 -6.18 1.97 -8.21
N LYS A 62 -6.90 3.04 -7.84
CA LYS A 62 -8.11 3.50 -8.55
C LYS A 62 -7.75 4.07 -9.93
N ARG A 63 -6.82 5.02 -9.98
CA ARG A 63 -6.60 5.90 -11.15
C ARG A 63 -5.40 5.53 -12.02
N GLY A 64 -4.40 4.84 -11.47
CA GLY A 64 -3.15 4.53 -12.15
C GLY A 64 -3.29 3.53 -13.31
N GLY A 65 -2.22 3.32 -14.06
CA GLY A 65 -2.12 2.27 -15.08
C GLY A 65 -2.22 0.85 -14.49
N SER A 66 -2.12 -0.17 -15.33
CA SER A 66 -2.11 -1.58 -14.88
C SER A 66 -0.94 -1.88 -13.95
N THR A 67 0.26 -1.41 -14.29
CA THR A 67 1.48 -1.57 -13.48
C THR A 67 1.42 -0.79 -12.18
N GLU A 68 0.94 0.46 -12.19
CA GLU A 68 0.72 1.23 -10.96
C GLU A 68 -0.31 0.56 -10.06
N GLN A 69 -1.40 0.03 -10.61
CA GLN A 69 -2.40 -0.69 -9.81
C GLN A 69 -1.79 -1.92 -9.15
N GLU A 70 -1.01 -2.72 -9.87
CA GLU A 70 -0.31 -3.89 -9.33
C GLU A 70 0.63 -3.49 -8.18
N LEU A 71 1.54 -2.54 -8.44
CA LEU A 71 2.54 -2.10 -7.47
C LEU A 71 1.93 -1.44 -6.23
N ALA A 72 0.93 -0.56 -6.42
CA ALA A 72 0.27 0.11 -5.32
C ALA A 72 -0.58 -0.84 -4.48
N THR A 73 -1.19 -1.86 -5.11
CA THR A 73 -1.90 -2.91 -4.37
C THR A 73 -0.93 -3.69 -3.49
N LYS A 74 0.22 -4.11 -4.02
CA LYS A 74 1.27 -4.78 -3.24
C LYS A 74 1.74 -3.92 -2.06
N ALA A 75 2.06 -2.65 -2.30
CA ALA A 75 2.52 -1.73 -1.27
C ALA A 75 1.46 -1.51 -0.18
N LEU A 76 0.16 -1.48 -0.53
CA LEU A 76 -0.92 -1.39 0.47
C LEU A 76 -0.97 -2.62 1.36
N GLY A 77 -0.78 -3.82 0.80
CA GLY A 77 -0.67 -5.04 1.59
C GLY A 77 0.53 -5.00 2.55
N LEU A 78 1.69 -4.56 2.07
CA LEU A 78 2.89 -4.40 2.89
C LEU A 78 2.72 -3.37 4.01
N LEU A 79 1.97 -2.28 3.75
CA LEU A 79 1.59 -1.31 4.79
C LEU A 79 0.78 -2.00 5.90
N CYS A 80 -0.24 -2.79 5.56
CA CYS A 80 -1.00 -3.56 6.56
C CYS A 80 -0.11 -4.50 7.37
N VAL A 81 0.91 -5.12 6.75
CA VAL A 81 1.86 -5.98 7.48
C VAL A 81 2.75 -5.17 8.43
N ASN A 82 3.22 -4.00 8.02
CA ASN A 82 4.06 -3.14 8.85
C ASN A 82 3.30 -2.63 10.10
N LEU A 83 2.03 -2.30 9.93
CA LEU A 83 1.18 -1.83 11.04
C LEU A 83 0.69 -2.99 11.93
N GLY A 84 0.60 -4.20 11.38
CA GLY A 84 0.17 -5.38 12.12
C GLY A 84 -1.31 -5.35 12.51
N CYS A 85 -1.68 -6.18 13.48
CA CYS A 85 -3.06 -6.25 13.99
C CYS A 85 -3.30 -5.10 14.98
N CYS A 86 -3.77 -3.97 14.46
CA CYS A 86 -4.09 -2.77 15.22
C CYS A 86 -5.35 -2.07 14.66
N THR A 87 -5.87 -1.11 15.43
CA THR A 87 -7.04 -0.31 15.06
C THR A 87 -6.88 0.43 13.74
N GLU A 88 -5.65 0.86 13.44
CA GLU A 88 -5.30 1.61 12.24
C GLU A 88 -5.35 0.70 11.00
N THR A 89 -4.79 -0.51 11.08
CA THR A 89 -4.89 -1.50 9.99
C THR A 89 -6.35 -1.89 9.73
N HIS A 90 -7.13 -2.10 10.79
CA HIS A 90 -8.57 -2.34 10.67
C HIS A 90 -9.28 -1.17 9.98
N SER A 91 -8.99 0.08 10.38
CA SER A 91 -9.57 1.28 9.77
C SER A 91 -9.22 1.43 8.28
N ILE A 92 -7.95 1.20 7.91
CA ILE A 92 -7.49 1.19 6.52
C ILE A 92 -8.24 0.13 5.72
N PHE A 93 -8.40 -1.07 6.27
CA PHE A 93 -9.10 -2.17 5.63
C PHE A 93 -10.59 -1.89 5.47
N GLN A 94 -11.28 -1.37 6.48
CA GLN A 94 -12.69 -0.96 6.38
C GLN A 94 -12.89 0.13 5.32
N ALA A 95 -11.99 1.11 5.24
CA ALA A 95 -12.09 2.20 4.27
C ALA A 95 -11.82 1.75 2.82
N HIS A 96 -11.07 0.65 2.61
CA HIS A 96 -10.51 0.29 1.31
C HIS A 96 -10.67 -1.17 0.90
N GLY A 97 -11.31 -2.02 1.71
CA GLY A 97 -11.47 -3.45 1.48
C GLY A 97 -12.26 -3.76 0.21
N GLU A 98 -13.33 -3.01 -0.06
CA GLU A 98 -14.09 -3.11 -1.31
C GLU A 98 -13.22 -2.85 -2.55
N LEU A 99 -12.24 -1.94 -2.44
CA LEU A 99 -11.30 -1.67 -3.54
C LEU A 99 -10.41 -2.89 -3.80
N LEU A 100 -9.90 -3.53 -2.75
CA LEU A 100 -9.11 -4.75 -2.86
C LEU A 100 -9.93 -5.91 -3.46
N GLN A 101 -11.17 -6.09 -3.01
CA GLN A 101 -12.10 -7.06 -3.61
C GLN A 101 -12.32 -6.79 -5.10
N LYS A 102 -12.49 -5.52 -5.48
CA LYS A 102 -12.63 -5.12 -6.88
C LYS A 102 -11.37 -5.42 -7.70
N VAL A 103 -10.18 -5.18 -7.15
CA VAL A 103 -8.91 -5.52 -7.83
C VAL A 103 -8.75 -7.03 -7.98
N ALA A 104 -9.06 -7.82 -6.94
CA ALA A 104 -9.01 -9.28 -6.98
C ALA A 104 -9.92 -9.85 -8.08
N ARG A 105 -11.15 -9.33 -8.21
CA ARG A 105 -12.14 -9.79 -9.21
C ARG A 105 -11.87 -9.25 -10.62
N ALA A 106 -11.54 -7.96 -10.74
CA ALA A 106 -11.58 -7.21 -11.99
C ALA A 106 -10.41 -6.23 -12.17
N GLY A 107 -9.24 -6.54 -11.60
CA GLY A 107 -8.00 -5.78 -11.80
C GLY A 107 -7.65 -5.59 -13.29
N LYS A 108 -6.95 -4.48 -13.58
CA LYS A 108 -6.61 -3.99 -14.93
C LYS A 108 -5.69 -4.93 -15.71
N SER A 109 -5.06 -5.90 -15.05
CA SER A 109 -4.24 -6.94 -15.66
C SER A 109 -4.41 -8.27 -14.91
N PRO A 110 -4.06 -9.42 -15.51
CA PRO A 110 -4.03 -10.69 -14.80
C PRO A 110 -3.12 -10.66 -13.56
N ARG A 111 -1.96 -9.99 -13.63
CA ARG A 111 -1.06 -9.82 -12.49
C ARG A 111 -1.69 -8.98 -11.38
N ALA A 112 -2.37 -7.88 -11.72
CA ALA A 112 -3.06 -7.06 -10.73
C ALA A 112 -4.15 -7.87 -10.00
N ARG A 113 -4.84 -8.79 -10.68
CA ARG A 113 -5.80 -9.69 -10.02
C ARG A 113 -5.13 -10.67 -9.07
N VAL A 114 -4.01 -11.28 -9.46
CA VAL A 114 -3.26 -12.19 -8.57
C VAL A 114 -2.81 -11.44 -7.31
N VAL A 115 -2.12 -10.31 -7.48
CA VAL A 115 -1.69 -9.46 -6.35
C VAL A 115 -2.88 -8.99 -5.53
N GLY A 116 -4.00 -8.65 -6.17
CA GLY A 116 -5.24 -8.29 -5.49
C GLY A 116 -5.79 -9.40 -4.59
N ASN A 117 -5.75 -10.66 -5.04
CA ASN A 117 -6.16 -11.79 -4.21
C ASN A 117 -5.20 -12.01 -3.05
N ASP A 118 -3.88 -11.98 -3.29
CA ASP A 118 -2.87 -12.17 -2.26
C ASP A 118 -2.99 -11.10 -1.16
N VAL A 119 -3.10 -9.84 -1.57
CA VAL A 119 -3.23 -8.71 -0.64
C VAL A 119 -4.57 -8.71 0.07
N LEU A 120 -5.67 -9.08 -0.60
CA LEU A 120 -6.97 -9.18 0.05
C LEU A 120 -6.95 -10.26 1.14
N ALA A 121 -6.41 -11.44 0.86
CA ALA A 121 -6.29 -12.51 1.84
C ALA A 121 -5.41 -12.09 3.03
N LEU A 122 -4.25 -11.49 2.75
CA LEU A 122 -3.33 -11.01 3.77
C LEU A 122 -3.93 -9.90 4.64
N ALA A 123 -4.54 -8.88 4.02
CA ALA A 123 -5.17 -7.79 4.74
C ALA A 123 -6.36 -8.27 5.57
N THR A 124 -7.18 -9.19 5.06
CA THR A 124 -8.28 -9.81 5.82
C THR A 124 -7.72 -10.54 7.04
N PHE A 125 -6.65 -11.32 6.88
CA PHE A 125 -6.03 -12.06 7.99
C PHE A 125 -5.48 -11.15 9.10
N ILE A 126 -4.96 -9.97 8.74
CA ILE A 126 -4.36 -9.03 9.71
C ILE A 126 -5.41 -8.11 10.33
N ALA A 127 -6.36 -7.64 9.53
CA ALA A 127 -7.23 -6.52 9.86
C ALA A 127 -8.60 -6.94 10.41
N CYS A 128 -9.11 -8.12 10.04
CA CYS A 128 -10.43 -8.54 10.52
C CYS A 128 -10.38 -8.91 12.01
N GLU A 129 -11.35 -8.43 12.77
CA GLU A 129 -11.42 -8.69 14.21
C GLU A 129 -11.93 -10.10 14.51
N ASP A 130 -12.79 -10.64 13.63
CA ASP A 130 -13.36 -11.96 13.80
C ASP A 130 -13.56 -12.74 12.48
N TYR A 131 -13.99 -14.00 12.64
CA TYR A 131 -14.22 -14.92 11.52
C TYR A 131 -15.41 -14.52 10.65
N ARG A 132 -16.36 -13.73 11.16
CA ARG A 132 -17.55 -13.30 10.41
C ARG A 132 -17.17 -12.23 9.41
N GLU A 133 -16.39 -11.25 9.85
CA GLU A 133 -15.83 -10.23 8.97
C GLU A 133 -14.96 -10.89 7.87
N THR A 134 -14.17 -11.90 8.24
CA THR A 134 -13.39 -12.69 7.28
C THR A 134 -14.28 -13.36 6.22
N LEU A 135 -15.41 -13.97 6.63
CA LEU A 135 -16.36 -14.63 5.74
C LEU A 135 -17.14 -13.67 4.84
N GLU A 136 -17.31 -12.41 5.23
CA GLU A 136 -17.97 -11.41 4.40
C GLU A 136 -17.08 -10.95 3.24
N VAL A 137 -15.76 -11.00 3.41
CA VAL A 137 -14.79 -10.54 2.41
C VAL A 137 -14.31 -11.64 1.47
N MET A 138 -14.09 -12.86 1.97
CA MET A 138 -13.57 -14.02 1.23
C MET A 138 -14.67 -14.87 0.58
#